data_AF-A0A7X3GM05-F1
#
_entry.id   AF-A0A7X3GM05-F1
#
_cell.length_a   1.000
_cell.length_b   1.000
_cell.length_c   1.000
_cell.angle_alpha   90.00
_cell.angle_beta   90.00
_cell.angle_gamma   90.00
#
_symmetry.space_group_name_H-M   'P 1'
#
loop_
_entity.id
_entity.type
_entity.pdbx_description
1 polymer ?
#
loop_
_entity_poly.entity_id
_entity_poly.type
_entity_poly.pdbx_seq_one_letter_code
_entity_poly.pdbx_strand_id
1 'polypeptide(L)' 'MDLEFFAKLTDKELCAAYEGEMEWMESNALAEDNLLKMLCDRYEAETGEAIDVTAAADAVLYEMATRYYKIRVK' A
#
# COMPACT_ATOMS: atom_id res chain seq x y z
N MET A 1 -5.36 -11.72 -1.77
CA MET A 1 -4.40 -10.66 -1.41
C MET A 1 -3.20 -11.28 -0.74
N ASP A 2 -2.10 -11.34 -1.49
CA ASP A 2 -0.81 -11.81 -1.02
C ASP A 2 -0.14 -10.74 -0.15
N LEU A 3 -0.15 -10.94 1.17
CA LEU A 3 0.54 -10.06 2.13
C LEU A 3 2.07 -10.16 2.04
N GLU A 4 2.63 -11.21 1.41
CA GLU A 4 4.08 -11.33 1.23
C GLU A 4 4.60 -10.29 0.24
N PHE A 5 3.79 -9.86 -0.73
CA PHE A 5 4.12 -8.73 -1.60
C PHE A 5 4.34 -7.45 -0.78
N PHE A 6 3.38 -7.10 0.07
CA PHE A 6 3.44 -5.88 0.89
C PHE A 6 4.56 -5.92 1.92
N ALA A 7 4.85 -7.11 2.47
CA ALA A 7 5.97 -7.31 3.38
C ALA A 7 7.35 -7.08 2.73
N LYS A 8 7.47 -7.18 1.40
CA LYS A 8 8.72 -6.92 0.65
C LYS A 8 8.95 -5.43 0.39
N LEU A 9 7.92 -4.58 0.56
CA LEU A 9 8.03 -3.14 0.35
C LEU A 9 9.03 -2.51 1.31
N THR A 10 9.82 -1.57 0.80
CA THR A 10 10.67 -0.72 1.65
C THR A 10 9.82 0.25 2.47
N ASP A 11 10.35 0.75 3.58
CA ASP A 11 9.64 1.75 4.41
C ASP A 11 9.30 3.01 3.59
N LYS A 12 10.17 3.37 2.64
CA LYS A 12 9.91 4.49 1.72
C LYS A 12 8.70 4.21 0.82
N GLU A 13 8.58 3.01 0.26
CA GLU A 13 7.43 2.63 -0.58
C GLU A 13 6.14 2.55 0.23
N LEU A 14 6.19 2.04 1.46
CA LEU A 14 5.03 1.99 2.35
C LEU A 14 4.55 3.40 2.72
N CYS A 15 5.47 4.29 3.12
CA CYS A 15 5.09 5.68 3.44
C CYS A 15 4.51 6.40 2.22
N ALA A 16 5.07 6.19 1.03
CA ALA A 16 4.60 6.86 -0.17
C ALA A 16 3.25 6.31 -0.68
N ALA A 17 3.01 5.01 -0.52
CA ALA A 17 1.69 4.42 -0.77
C ALA A 17 0.63 4.92 0.24
N TYR A 18 1.03 5.13 1.50
CA TYR A 18 0.17 5.74 2.52
C TYR A 18 -0.15 7.21 2.22
N GLU A 19 0.82 8.00 1.76
CA GLU A 19 0.57 9.37 1.28
C GLU A 19 -0.40 9.35 0.08
N GLY A 20 -0.26 8.38 -0.82
CA GLY A 20 -1.21 8.19 -1.92
C GLY A 20 -2.63 7.81 -1.48
N GLU A 21 -2.76 7.09 -0.37
CA GLU A 21 -4.04 6.76 0.27
C GLU A 21 -4.70 8.02 0.87
N MET A 22 -3.93 8.86 1.55
CA MET A 22 -4.39 10.16 2.06
C MET A 22 -4.93 11.06 0.94
N GLU A 23 -4.22 11.14 -0.19
CA GLU A 23 -4.69 11.87 -1.38
C GLU A 23 -6.01 11.30 -1.92
N TRP A 24 -6.18 9.99 -1.90
CA TRP A 24 -7.43 9.34 -2.32
C TRP A 24 -8.59 9.61 -1.35
N MET A 25 -8.33 9.69 -0.05
CA MET A 25 -9.37 10.07 0.91
C MET A 25 -9.80 11.54 0.78
N GLU A 26 -8.87 12.42 0.40
CA GLU A 26 -9.14 13.86 0.23
C GLU A 26 -9.74 14.19 -1.16
N SER A 27 -9.47 13.36 -2.17
CA SER A 27 -9.91 13.55 -3.55
C SER A 27 -10.74 12.37 -4.04
N ASN A 28 -11.93 12.62 -4.59
CA ASN A 28 -12.77 11.60 -5.23
C ASN A 28 -12.13 10.94 -6.48
N ALA A 29 -10.92 11.35 -6.88
CA ALA A 29 -10.16 10.78 -7.98
C ALA A 29 -8.68 10.62 -7.60
N LEU A 30 -8.14 9.41 -7.78
CA LEU A 30 -6.70 9.15 -7.74
C LEU A 30 -6.02 9.71 -8.98
N ALA A 31 -4.97 10.51 -8.78
CA ALA A 31 -4.11 10.94 -9.87
C ALA A 31 -3.41 9.74 -10.54
N GLU A 32 -3.03 9.89 -11.81
CA GLU A 32 -2.36 8.80 -12.55
C GLU A 32 -0.97 8.47 -12.00
N ASP A 33 -0.31 9.45 -11.38
CA ASP A 33 0.98 9.31 -10.72
C ASP A 33 0.86 8.97 -9.22
N ASN A 34 -0.35 8.68 -8.75
CA ASN A 34 -0.55 8.30 -7.36
C ASN A 34 0.12 6.95 -7.06
N LEU A 35 0.93 6.93 -6.01
CA LEU A 35 1.77 5.79 -5.67
C LEU A 35 0.99 4.57 -5.20
N LEU A 36 -0.20 4.74 -4.63
CA LEU A 36 -1.09 3.63 -4.28
C LEU A 36 -1.62 2.94 -5.53
N LYS A 37 -1.97 3.71 -6.58
CA LYS A 37 -2.38 3.16 -7.87
C LYS A 37 -1.25 2.40 -8.56
N MET A 38 -0.05 2.99 -8.61
CA MET A 38 1.13 2.30 -9.14
C MET A 38 1.45 1.01 -8.37
N LEU A 39 1.19 0.99 -7.06
CA LEU A 39 1.35 -0.21 -6.24
C LEU A 39 0.36 -1.32 -6.63
N CYS A 40 -0.89 -0.96 -6.90
CA CYS A 40 -1.91 -1.88 -7.40
C CYS A 40 -1.46 -2.47 -8.74
N ASP A 41 -1.08 -1.61 -9.71
CA ASP A 41 -0.61 -2.05 -11.04
C ASP A 41 0.58 -3.02 -10.93
N ARG A 42 1.52 -2.75 -10.02
CA ARG A 42 2.66 -3.64 -9.76
C ARG A 42 2.23 -4.97 -9.14
N TYR A 43 1.29 -4.95 -8.20
CA TYR A 43 0.74 -6.18 -7.60
C TYR A 43 0.08 -7.05 -8.66
N GLU A 44 -0.75 -6.46 -9.54
CA GLU A 44 -1.42 -7.22 -10.61
C GLU A 44 -0.41 -7.80 -11.60
N ALA A 45 0.63 -7.04 -11.95
CA ALA A 45 1.69 -7.51 -12.83
C ALA A 45 2.52 -8.67 -12.25
N GLU A 46 2.79 -8.67 -10.94
CA GLU A 46 3.59 -9.70 -10.27
C GLU A 46 2.79 -10.96 -9.92
N THR A 47 1.53 -10.80 -9.53
CA THR A 47 0.71 -11.91 -9.01
C THR A 47 -0.29 -12.45 -10.03
N GLY A 48 -0.62 -11.67 -11.06
CA GLY A 48 -1.72 -11.95 -11.98
C GLY A 48 -3.11 -11.80 -11.36
N GLU A 49 -3.20 -11.33 -10.11
CA GLU A 49 -4.45 -11.09 -9.41
C GLU A 49 -4.80 -9.60 -9.42
N ALA A 50 -6.05 -9.28 -9.72
CA ALA A 50 -6.54 -7.91 -9.57
C ALA A 50 -6.68 -7.54 -8.10
N ILE A 51 -6.34 -6.28 -7.75
CA ILE A 51 -6.50 -5.76 -6.39
C ILE A 51 -7.25 -4.43 -6.42
N ASP A 52 -8.25 -4.30 -5.55
CA ASP A 52 -8.93 -3.02 -5.36
C ASP A 52 -8.06 -2.06 -4.56
N VAL A 53 -8.15 -0.77 -4.88
CA VAL A 53 -7.36 0.28 -4.22
C VAL A 53 -7.62 0.32 -2.71
N THR A 54 -8.86 0.08 -2.28
CA THR A 54 -9.20 0.00 -0.85
C THR A 54 -8.49 -1.16 -0.17
N ALA A 55 -8.42 -2.31 -0.84
CA ALA A 55 -7.73 -3.48 -0.30
C ALA A 55 -6.21 -3.26 -0.23
N ALA A 56 -5.64 -2.57 -1.22
CA ALA A 56 -4.23 -2.18 -1.21
C ALA A 56 -3.93 -1.18 -0.08
N ALA A 57 -4.80 -0.20 0.16
CA ALA A 57 -4.71 0.74 1.28
C ALA A 57 -4.69 0.02 2.63
N ASP A 58 -5.64 -0.90 2.86
CA ASP A 58 -5.71 -1.70 4.09
C ASP A 58 -4.43 -2.53 4.31
N ALA A 59 -3.88 -3.11 3.23
CA ALA A 59 -2.63 -3.89 3.31
C ALA A 59 -1.42 -3.02 3.66
N VAL A 60 -1.32 -1.81 3.10
CA VAL A 60 -0.28 -0.84 3.42
C VAL A 60 -0.37 -0.42 4.89
N LEU A 61 -1.57 -0.07 5.36
CA LEU A 61 -1.82 0.29 6.76
C LEU A 61 -1.46 -0.84 7.72
N TYR A 62 -1.86 -2.07 7.38
CA TYR A 62 -1.55 -3.25 8.17
C TYR A 62 -0.04 -3.48 8.28
N GLU A 63 0.70 -3.36 7.18
CA GLU A 63 2.16 -3.58 7.17
C GLU A 63 2.89 -2.47 7.94
N MET A 64 2.50 -1.20 7.75
CA MET A 64 3.01 -0.09 8.54
C MET A 64 2.77 -0.31 10.04
N ALA A 65 1.53 -0.61 10.44
CA ALA A 65 1.18 -0.87 11.83
C ALA A 65 2.02 -2.04 12.39
N THR A 66 2.17 -3.13 11.63
CA THR A 66 2.94 -4.31 12.05
C THR A 66 4.41 -3.96 12.28
N ARG A 67 5.05 -3.20 11.39
CA ARG A 67 6.46 -2.78 11.56
C ARG A 67 6.64 -1.86 12.75
N TYR A 68 5.82 -0.81 12.87
CA TYR A 68 5.96 0.18 13.94
C TYR A 68 5.57 -0.36 15.31
N TYR A 69 4.61 -1.28 15.40
CA TYR A 69 4.23 -1.91 16.68
C TYR A 69 5.27 -2.95 17.13
N LYS A 70 5.85 -3.74 16.21
CA LYS A 70 6.98 -4.66 16.52
C LYS A 70 8.23 -3.91 17.03
N ILE A 71 8.44 -2.67 16.62
CA ILE A 71 9.55 -1.84 17.13
C ILE A 71 9.33 -1.42 18.60
N ARG A 72 8.07 -1.26 19.03
CA ARG A 72 7.73 -0.80 20.39
C ARG A 72 7.60 -1.92 21.42
N VAL A 73 7.37 -3.16 21.00
CA VAL A 73 7.32 -4.33 21.89
C VAL A 73 8.72 -4.97 21.92
N LYS A 74 9.64 -4.36 22.67
CA LYS A 74 10.95 -4.94 23.03
C LYS A 74 11.24 -4.69 24.49
#